data_AF-A0A437A2U8-F1
#
_entry.id   AF-A0A437A2U8-F1
#
_cell.length_a   1.000
_cell.length_b   1.000
_cell.length_c   1.000
_cell.angle_alpha   90.00
_cell.angle_beta   90.00
_cell.angle_gamma   90.00
#
_symmetry.space_group_name_H-M   'P 1'
#
loop_
_entity.id
_entity.type
_entity.pdbx_description
1 polymer ?
#
loop_
_entity_poly.entity_id
_entity_poly.type
_entity_poly.pdbx_seq_one_letter_code
_entity_poly.pdbx_strand_id
1 'polypeptide(L)'
;MSLSHSQLRASFEIYINYGNSSSATMFSVMDRLRSEGEAGVGGEGEEYGPGVGVKGGRRGVVGCAFGPGVSVEMVLMRRVKKNSKDGGVVEVTNGIGNMTVGGEELD
;
A
#
# COMPACT_ATOMS: atom_id res chain seq x y z
N MET A 1 17.55 6.15 -4.14
CA MET A 1 16.61 5.15 -4.70
C MET A 1 16.28 5.57 -6.13
N SER A 2 16.29 4.64 -7.08
CA SER A 2 15.94 4.92 -8.48
C SER A 2 14.43 4.75 -8.69
N LEU A 3 13.64 5.65 -8.10
CA LEU A 3 12.17 5.62 -8.22
C LEU A 3 11.69 6.49 -9.37
N SER A 4 10.63 6.06 -10.07
CA SER A 4 9.92 6.88 -11.06
C SER A 4 8.77 7.68 -10.42
N HIS A 5 8.37 8.79 -11.06
CA HIS A 5 7.28 9.64 -10.59
C HIS A 5 5.97 8.87 -10.38
N SER A 6 5.71 7.86 -11.21
CA SER A 6 4.54 7.01 -11.09
C SER A 6 4.50 6.19 -9.80
N GLN A 7 5.66 5.82 -9.24
CA GLN A 7 5.75 5.07 -7.99
C GLN A 7 5.41 5.93 -6.77
N LEU A 8 5.57 7.26 -6.90
CA LEU A 8 5.24 8.25 -5.87
C LEU A 8 3.94 9.00 -6.17
N ARG A 9 3.13 8.54 -7.15
CA ARG A 9 1.95 9.28 -7.64
C ARG A 9 0.99 9.69 -6.52
N ALA A 10 0.74 8.79 -5.56
CA ALA A 10 -0.19 9.06 -4.45
C ALA A 10 0.39 10.11 -3.50
N SER A 11 1.70 10.06 -3.24
CA SER A 11 2.40 11.09 -2.47
C SER A 11 2.32 12.46 -3.14
N PHE A 12 2.58 12.52 -4.45
CA PHE A 12 2.47 13.77 -5.21
C PHE A 12 1.05 14.31 -5.23
N GLU A 13 0.06 13.46 -5.50
CA GLU A 13 -1.33 13.87 -5.54
C GLU A 13 -1.83 14.40 -4.20
N ILE A 14 -1.50 13.72 -3.09
CA ILE A 14 -1.85 14.19 -1.76
C ILE A 14 -1.14 15.51 -1.44
N TYR A 15 0.15 15.61 -1.74
CA TYR A 15 0.92 16.81 -1.48
C TYR A 15 0.42 18.03 -2.29
N ILE A 16 0.13 17.85 -3.58
CA ILE A 16 -0.34 18.94 -4.46
C ILE A 16 -1.71 19.44 -4.02
N ASN A 17 -2.63 18.53 -3.65
CA ASN A 17 -4.02 18.92 -3.35
C ASN A 17 -4.25 19.30 -1.88
N TYR A 18 -3.44 18.77 -0.94
CA TYR A 18 -3.69 18.91 0.50
C TYR A 18 -2.46 19.34 1.32
N GLY A 19 -1.27 19.37 0.73
CA GLY A 19 -0.03 19.73 1.43
C GLY A 19 0.47 18.65 2.40
N ASN A 20 1.26 19.09 3.38
CA ASN A 20 1.82 18.23 4.44
C ASN A 20 1.02 18.42 5.74
N SER A 21 0.16 17.46 6.06
CA SER A 21 -0.63 17.39 7.28
C SER A 21 0.09 16.58 8.38
N SER A 22 1.42 16.66 8.42
CA SER A 22 2.28 15.89 9.34
C SER A 22 2.04 14.37 9.22
N SER A 23 2.02 13.64 10.33
CA SER A 23 1.83 12.19 10.36
C SER A 23 0.57 11.71 9.63
N ALA A 24 -0.50 12.52 9.59
CA ALA A 24 -1.75 12.18 8.91
C ALA A 24 -1.57 12.01 7.39
N THR A 25 -0.59 12.68 6.77
CA THR A 25 -0.29 12.54 5.34
C THR A 25 0.00 11.09 4.96
N MET A 26 0.64 10.31 5.83
CA MET A 26 0.91 8.90 5.55
C MET A 26 -0.37 8.10 5.34
N PHE A 27 -1.40 8.34 6.17
CA PHE A 27 -2.69 7.65 6.01
C PHE A 27 -3.43 8.10 4.75
N SER A 28 -3.41 9.40 4.43
CA SER A 28 -4.00 9.91 3.19
C SER A 28 -3.32 9.33 1.94
N VAL A 29 -1.99 9.20 1.95
CA VAL A 29 -1.23 8.57 0.86
C VAL A 29 -1.56 7.09 0.75
N MET A 30 -1.64 6.36 1.85
CA MET A 30 -1.99 4.93 1.84
C MET A 30 -3.42 4.69 1.36
N ASP A 31 -4.37 5.51 1.79
CA ASP A 31 -5.76 5.44 1.33
C ASP A 31 -5.85 5.73 -0.18
N ARG A 32 -5.17 6.78 -0.65
CA ARG A 32 -5.11 7.09 -2.07
C ARG A 32 -4.43 5.98 -2.88
N LEU A 33 -3.37 5.39 -2.35
CA LEU A 33 -2.67 4.25 -2.97
C LEU A 33 -3.54 2.98 -2.99
N ARG A 34 -4.56 2.88 -2.14
CA ARG A 34 -5.54 1.79 -2.10
C ARG A 34 -6.64 1.89 -3.14
N SER A 35 -7.09 3.10 -3.49
CA SER A 35 -8.09 3.29 -4.54
C SER A 35 -7.62 2.73 -5.91
N GLU A 36 -8.56 2.27 -6.74
CA GLU A 36 -8.33 1.52 -8.00
C GLU A 36 -7.62 2.30 -9.13
N GLY A 37 -6.93 3.40 -8.84
CA GLY A 37 -6.13 4.13 -9.83
C GLY A 37 -4.94 3.29 -10.33
N GLU A 38 -4.67 3.37 -11.63
CA GLU A 38 -3.53 2.70 -12.28
C GLU A 38 -2.21 3.03 -11.56
N ALA A 39 -1.40 2.03 -11.21
CA ALA A 39 0.00 2.28 -10.88
C ALA A 39 0.74 2.59 -12.18
N GLY A 40 1.41 3.75 -12.25
CA GLY A 40 2.02 4.20 -13.51
C GLY A 40 3.32 3.44 -13.90
N VAL A 41 4.00 4.01 -14.90
CA VAL A 41 4.84 3.37 -15.94
C VAL A 41 6.19 2.72 -15.52
N GLY A 42 6.51 1.58 -16.15
CA GLY A 42 7.82 0.94 -16.47
C GLY A 42 8.38 -0.26 -15.63
N GLY A 43 8.10 -1.56 -15.96
CA GLY A 43 8.82 -2.82 -15.57
C GLY A 43 8.16 -3.86 -14.60
N GLU A 44 8.79 -5.03 -14.38
CA GLU A 44 8.26 -6.36 -13.98
C GLU A 44 7.64 -6.59 -12.57
N GLY A 45 6.52 -7.34 -12.49
CA GLY A 45 6.01 -8.05 -11.28
C GLY A 45 4.79 -7.46 -10.55
N GLU A 46 3.81 -8.31 -10.17
CA GLU A 46 2.62 -7.94 -9.35
C GLU A 46 2.99 -7.65 -7.87
N GLU A 47 4.07 -8.26 -7.39
CA GLU A 47 4.46 -8.24 -5.98
C GLU A 47 5.68 -7.34 -5.69
N TYR A 48 6.82 -7.65 -6.31
CA TYR A 48 8.06 -6.87 -6.24
C TYR A 48 8.54 -6.55 -7.64
N GLY A 49 9.17 -5.38 -7.78
CA GLY A 49 9.59 -4.85 -9.07
C GLY A 49 8.61 -3.82 -9.64
N PRO A 50 8.85 -3.29 -10.83
CA PRO A 50 8.19 -2.07 -11.26
C PRO A 50 6.69 -2.13 -11.66
N GLY A 51 5.88 -3.14 -11.31
CA GLY A 51 4.42 -3.02 -11.10
C GLY A 51 3.53 -2.30 -12.14
N VAL A 52 3.85 -2.38 -13.42
CA VAL A 52 3.11 -1.70 -14.50
C VAL A 52 1.82 -2.42 -14.85
N GLY A 53 0.76 -1.66 -15.15
CA GLY A 53 -0.51 -2.23 -15.62
C GLY A 53 -1.24 -3.04 -14.54
N VAL A 54 -0.72 -3.04 -13.31
CA VAL A 54 -1.37 -3.69 -12.17
C VAL A 54 -2.52 -2.81 -11.72
N LYS A 55 -3.74 -3.21 -12.06
CA LYS A 55 -4.97 -2.58 -11.60
C LYS A 55 -5.01 -2.64 -10.06
N GLY A 56 -5.12 -1.49 -9.40
CA GLY A 56 -5.02 -1.38 -7.93
C GLY A 56 -3.59 -1.30 -7.36
N GLY A 57 -2.57 -1.29 -8.24
CA GLY A 57 -1.15 -1.14 -7.88
C GLY A 57 -0.50 -2.38 -7.27
N ARG A 58 0.82 -2.26 -6.98
CA ARG A 58 1.64 -3.37 -6.47
C ARG A 58 1.11 -3.94 -5.15
N ARG A 59 1.39 -5.22 -4.91
CA ARG A 59 1.15 -5.87 -3.61
C ARG A 59 2.17 -5.42 -2.56
N GLY A 60 3.46 -5.36 -2.89
CA GLY A 60 4.48 -4.83 -1.99
C GLY A 60 4.44 -3.30 -1.94
N VAL A 61 4.34 -2.74 -0.74
CA VAL A 61 4.38 -1.29 -0.50
C VAL A 61 5.38 -0.99 0.61
N VAL A 62 6.25 0.00 0.40
CA VAL A 62 7.10 0.55 1.44
C VAL A 62 6.56 1.92 1.81
N GLY A 63 6.09 2.07 3.05
CA GLY A 63 5.83 3.37 3.65
C GLY A 63 7.13 3.93 4.21
N CYS A 64 7.46 5.17 3.90
CA CYS A 64 8.64 5.85 4.41
C CYS A 64 8.27 7.29 4.82
N ALA A 65 8.59 7.65 6.05
CA ALA A 65 8.37 8.99 6.60
C ALA A 65 9.59 9.44 7.41
N PHE A 66 9.69 10.74 7.62
CA PHE A 66 10.72 11.33 8.47
C PHE A 66 10.14 12.41 9.37
N GLY A 67 10.78 12.66 10.52
CA GLY A 67 10.30 13.58 11.54
C GLY A 67 11.40 14.27 12.34
N PRO A 68 11.04 14.95 13.46
CA PRO A 68 11.99 15.62 14.34
C PRO A 68 13.16 14.70 14.77
N GLY A 69 14.35 15.29 14.90
CA GLY A 69 15.57 14.52 15.19
C GLY A 69 16.12 13.75 13.99
N VAL A 70 15.62 14.03 12.77
CA VAL A 70 16.01 13.33 11.53
C VAL A 70 15.69 11.82 11.62
N SER A 71 14.70 11.46 12.43
CA SER A 71 14.23 10.08 12.53
C SER A 71 13.59 9.66 11.20
N VAL A 72 13.91 8.44 10.76
CA VAL A 72 13.36 7.83 9.53
C VAL A 72 12.64 6.55 9.94
N GLU A 73 11.37 6.46 9.58
CA GLU A 73 10.54 5.28 9.82
C GLU A 73 10.15 4.65 8.50
N MET A 74 10.39 3.35 8.38
CA MET A 74 10.06 2.56 7.19
C MET A 74 9.26 1.32 7.58
N VAL A 75 8.17 1.07 6.86
CA VAL A 75 7.33 -0.11 7.05
C VAL A 75 7.10 -0.82 5.73
N LEU A 76 7.41 -2.12 5.70
CA LEU A 76 7.09 -3.00 4.59
C LEU A 76 5.68 -3.56 4.79
N MET A 77 4.82 -3.37 3.79
CA MET A 77 3.42 -3.76 3.83
C MET A 77 3.06 -4.57 2.59
N ARG A 78 2.07 -5.46 2.74
CA ARG A 78 1.48 -6.21 1.63
C ARG A 78 0.02 -5.83 1.46
N ARG A 79 -0.38 -5.38 0.27
CA ARG A 79 -1.78 -5.11 -0.08
C ARG A 79 -2.58 -6.41 -0.11
N VAL A 80 -3.68 -6.40 0.62
CA VAL A 80 -4.66 -7.50 0.64
C VAL A 80 -5.49 -7.47 -0.65
N LYS A 81 -5.68 -8.63 -1.29
CA LYS A 81 -6.59 -8.77 -2.44
C LYS A 81 -8.02 -8.84 -1.93
N LYS A 82 -8.96 -8.13 -2.57
CA LYS A 82 -10.39 -8.28 -2.29
C LYS A 82 -10.82 -9.65 -2.82
N ASN A 83 -10.97 -10.65 -1.96
CA ASN A 83 -11.45 -11.95 -2.39
C ASN A 83 -12.95 -11.85 -2.68
N SER A 84 -13.37 -12.10 -3.93
CA SER A 84 -14.77 -11.90 -4.35
C SER A 84 -15.75 -12.91 -3.74
N LYS A 85 -15.23 -13.94 -3.06
CA LYS A 85 -15.99 -15.07 -2.50
C LYS A 85 -16.02 -15.10 -0.98
N ASP A 86 -15.15 -14.35 -0.31
CA ASP A 86 -15.04 -14.40 1.15
C ASP A 86 -15.71 -13.16 1.73
N GLY A 87 -16.67 -13.36 2.63
CA GLY A 87 -17.40 -12.31 3.35
C GLY A 87 -16.54 -11.51 4.33
N GLY A 88 -15.40 -10.98 3.88
CA GLY A 88 -14.52 -10.12 4.68
C GLY A 88 -13.35 -10.80 5.38
N VAL A 89 -12.98 -12.04 5.01
CA VAL A 89 -11.84 -12.72 5.62
C VAL A 89 -10.52 -12.06 5.19
N VAL A 90 -9.75 -11.55 6.16
CA VAL A 90 -8.44 -10.94 5.95
C VAL A 90 -7.37 -11.97 6.30
N GLU A 91 -6.57 -12.39 5.32
CA GLU A 91 -5.35 -13.16 5.61
C GLU A 91 -4.30 -12.24 6.24
N VAL A 92 -3.98 -12.51 7.51
CA VAL A 92 -2.86 -11.88 8.21
C VAL A 92 -1.74 -12.90 8.27
N THR A 93 -0.55 -12.53 7.81
CA THR A 93 0.66 -13.33 7.99
C THR A 93 1.65 -12.58 8.86
N ASN A 94 2.19 -13.26 9.87
CA ASN A 94 3.28 -12.76 10.71
C ASN A 94 4.67 -13.15 10.18
N GLY A 95 4.74 -13.67 8.94
CA GLY A 95 5.99 -14.13 8.33
C GLY A 95 6.41 -15.56 8.71
N ILE A 96 5.65 -16.27 9.54
CA ILE A 96 5.91 -17.68 9.92
C ILE A 96 4.79 -18.62 9.45
N GLY A 97 3.60 -18.08 9.13
CA GLY A 97 2.50 -18.83 8.53
C GLY A 97 1.33 -17.94 8.15
N ASN A 98 0.30 -18.53 7.55
CA ASN A 98 -0.97 -17.87 7.27
C ASN A 98 -1.90 -18.03 8.48
N MET A 99 -2.48 -16.93 8.97
CA MET A 99 -3.52 -16.93 10.00
C MET A 99 -4.81 -16.41 9.38
N THR A 100 -5.85 -17.24 9.39
CA THR A 100 -7.22 -16.86 9.03
C THR A 100 -7.94 -16.32 10.27
N VAL A 101 -8.46 -15.10 10.17
CA VAL A 101 -9.28 -14.48 11.23
C VAL A 101 -10.64 -14.13 10.63
N GLY A 102 -11.71 -14.71 11.19
CA GLY A 102 -13.10 -14.41 10.84
C GLY A 102 -13.86 -15.63 10.29
N GLY A 103 -14.66 -16.25 11.15
CA GLY A 103 -15.75 -17.14 10.80
C GLY A 103 -16.78 -17.02 11.91
N GLU A 104 -17.96 -16.49 11.58
CA GLU A 104 -19.11 -16.58 12.49
C GLU A 104 -19.59 -18.04 12.43
N GLU A 105 -19.53 -18.76 13.55
CA GLU A 105 -20.33 -19.97 13.74
C GLU A 105 -21.79 -19.52 13.77
N LEU A 106 -22.56 -19.92 12.76
CA LEU A 106 -24.02 -19.91 12.82
C LEU A 106 -24.45 -21.37 12.97
N ASP A 107 -25.05 -21.67 14.13
CA ASP A 107 -25.70 -22.94 14.47
C ASP A 107 -26.82 -23.32 13.48
#